data_AF-A0A352T383-F1
#
_entry.id   AF-A0A352T383-F1
#
_cell.length_a   1.000
_cell.length_b   1.000
_cell.length_c   1.000
_cell.angle_alpha   90.00
_cell.angle_beta   90.00
_cell.angle_gamma   90.00
#
_symmetry.space_group_name_H-M   'P 1'
#
loop_
_entity.id
_entity.type
_entity.pdbx_description
1 polymer ?
#
loop_
_entity_poly.entity_id
_entity_poly.type
_entity_poly.pdbx_seq_one_letter_code
_entity_poly.pdbx_strand_id
1 'polypeptide(L)'
;MRLDRFFLPRIIIRGVGLIGERIDEAATDKQYIEYKKARRRNDTQGYVISSCEAGNYDYKDYNYYKSRRGEDNNSLITGESRKGRSIVRKCMEVMIFIAIYLLVPSVITLKLTGVVDTAVSEEIADGRTVTVNYKNASQSVEVEKFVSMVLADRLYMGDEVELLKAESIMIRTDIYRLMGERMNIDSSQLGMSYMTSGQMKKKWGKDYLDNYNLVNDCVAATNGMTISCNGQYIEARYTYVTTGFTLSGKDMLGDDYSYLMAVECPKDKEAKEYFVVKTVNNKDFVNAFEKAYDGLTLDKKGLDKQVQVVSVSSDGYVFKMQVGNMVMTGSTFAKILGLNSPNYKIEYMDSGVKITTTGVGDGFGVGVYTAQNMAEGGATYEDILKTFYSGVSIGA
;
A
#
# COMPACT_ATOMS: atom_id res chain seq x y z
N MET A 1 21.54 23.79 37.33
CA MET A 1 21.74 25.17 36.83
C MET A 1 22.43 25.04 35.47
N ARG A 2 21.98 25.86 34.51
CA ARG A 2 22.03 25.69 33.04
C ARG A 2 23.34 25.17 32.40
N LEU A 3 23.14 24.29 31.42
CA LEU A 3 24.06 23.97 30.32
C LEU A 3 23.80 24.93 29.15
N ASP A 4 24.83 25.64 28.68
CA ASP A 4 24.78 26.46 27.47
C ASP A 4 25.44 25.75 26.28
N ARG A 5 24.59 25.42 25.31
CA ARG A 5 24.69 25.62 23.85
C ARG A 5 26.05 25.42 23.17
N PHE A 6 26.16 24.29 22.46
CA PHE A 6 26.96 24.17 21.23
C PHE A 6 26.14 24.61 20.01
N PHE A 7 26.79 25.40 19.17
CA PHE A 7 26.33 25.97 17.90
C PHE A 7 26.11 24.89 16.82
N LEU A 8 25.02 25.01 16.07
CA LEU A 8 24.93 24.52 14.68
C LEU A 8 24.42 25.68 13.79
N PRO A 9 24.92 25.80 12.55
CA PRO A 9 24.71 26.99 11.72
C PRO A 9 23.26 27.13 11.23
N ARG A 10 22.71 28.35 11.39
CA ARG A 10 21.49 28.79 10.71
C ARG A 10 21.78 28.94 9.21
N ILE A 11 21.21 28.06 8.39
CA ILE A 11 21.07 28.30 6.96
C ILE A 11 19.94 29.32 6.78
N ILE A 12 20.31 30.51 6.32
CA ILE A 12 19.37 31.57 5.94
C ILE A 12 19.07 31.37 4.45
N ILE A 13 17.86 30.92 4.11
CA ILE A 13 17.39 30.95 2.71
C ILE A 13 16.74 32.32 2.49
N ARG A 14 17.45 33.20 1.78
CA ARG A 14 16.87 34.42 1.20
C ARG A 14 15.93 34.01 0.08
N GLY A 15 14.64 34.28 0.24
CA GLY A 15 13.66 34.18 -0.83
C GLY A 15 13.99 35.19 -1.93
N VAL A 16 14.42 34.68 -3.08
CA VAL A 16 14.36 35.41 -4.35
C VAL A 16 13.15 34.83 -5.07
N GLY A 17 12.09 35.63 -5.18
CA GLY A 17 11.03 35.34 -6.13
C GLY A 17 11.56 35.55 -7.54
N LEU A 18 11.15 34.67 -8.46
CA LEU A 18 10.73 34.95 -9.84
C LEU A 18 10.57 33.60 -10.57
N ILE A 19 9.33 33.39 -11.07
CA ILE A 19 8.95 32.84 -12.38
C ILE A 19 9.39 31.40 -12.72
N GLY A 20 8.39 30.61 -13.13
CA GLY A 20 8.51 29.18 -13.35
C GLY A 20 9.31 28.77 -14.58
N GLU A 21 9.83 27.55 -14.49
CA GLU A 21 9.95 26.54 -15.53
C GLU A 21 10.59 25.30 -14.87
N ARG A 22 10.05 24.11 -15.19
CA ARG A 22 10.61 22.75 -14.96
C ARG A 22 10.88 22.31 -13.53
N ILE A 23 10.02 21.42 -13.03
CA ILE A 23 10.42 20.38 -12.08
C ILE A 23 9.93 19.04 -12.66
N ASP A 24 10.62 18.57 -13.68
CA ASP A 24 10.77 17.14 -13.92
C ASP A 24 12.15 16.79 -13.38
N GLU A 25 12.24 16.49 -12.08
CA GLU A 25 13.42 15.86 -11.51
C GLU A 25 13.04 15.16 -10.20
N ALA A 26 13.02 13.83 -10.27
CA ALA A 26 13.03 12.84 -9.21
C ALA A 26 12.85 13.36 -7.77
N ALA A 27 11.67 13.13 -7.20
CA ALA A 27 11.56 12.91 -5.76
C ALA A 27 12.35 11.64 -5.43
N THR A 28 13.66 11.78 -5.22
CA THR A 28 14.53 10.68 -4.80
C THR A 28 13.93 9.99 -3.56
N ASP A 29 14.02 8.66 -3.49
CA ASP A 29 13.49 7.84 -2.38
C ASP A 29 13.83 8.39 -0.99
N LYS A 30 14.95 9.13 -0.87
CA LYS A 30 15.32 9.89 0.34
C LYS A 30 14.28 10.92 0.80
N GLN A 31 13.65 11.67 -0.09
CA GLN A 31 12.65 12.69 0.26
C GLN A 31 11.36 12.07 0.79
N TYR A 32 10.94 10.95 0.21
CA TYR A 32 9.78 10.17 0.68
C TYR A 32 10.06 9.50 2.04
N ILE A 33 11.28 8.95 2.22
CA ILE A 33 11.74 8.37 3.49
C ILE A 33 11.79 9.43 4.60
N GLU A 34 12.30 10.64 4.34
CA GLU A 34 12.34 11.72 5.33
C GLU A 34 10.94 12.24 5.69
N TYR A 35 10.01 12.30 4.73
CA TYR A 35 8.60 12.60 5.01
C TYR A 35 7.96 11.55 5.96
N LYS A 36 8.17 10.24 5.73
CA LYS A 36 7.69 9.18 6.64
C LYS A 36 8.37 9.24 8.02
N LYS A 37 9.66 9.57 8.11
CA LYS A 37 10.37 9.76 9.40
C LYS A 37 9.87 10.96 10.21
N ALA A 38 9.39 12.02 9.55
CA ALA A 38 8.76 13.15 10.23
C ALA A 38 7.41 12.76 10.83
N ARG A 39 6.60 11.97 10.11
CA ARG A 39 5.29 11.48 10.59
C ARG A 39 5.39 10.47 11.73
N ARG A 40 6.43 9.61 11.75
CA ARG A 40 6.68 8.60 12.82
C ARG A 40 7.01 9.21 14.20
N ARG A 41 7.45 10.48 14.28
CA ARG A 41 7.90 11.09 15.54
C ARG A 41 6.79 11.67 16.43
N ASN A 42 5.54 11.70 15.98
CA ASN A 42 4.44 12.38 16.71
C ASN A 42 4.81 13.80 17.20
N ASP A 43 5.72 14.47 16.48
CA ASP A 43 6.11 15.85 16.73
C ASP A 43 5.28 16.76 15.82
N THR A 44 3.98 16.82 16.11
CA THR A 44 3.05 17.82 15.56
C THR A 44 3.04 19.10 16.39
N GLN A 45 4.07 19.34 17.20
CA GLN A 45 4.29 20.63 17.87
C GLN A 45 5.38 21.44 17.16
N GLY A 46 5.06 21.81 15.92
CA GLY A 46 5.91 22.69 15.11
C GLY A 46 5.26 23.21 13.83
N TYR A 47 3.94 23.12 13.66
CA TYR A 47 3.23 23.81 12.59
C TYR A 47 1.87 24.29 13.11
N VAL A 48 1.89 25.47 13.72
CA VAL A 48 0.66 26.24 13.99
C VAL A 48 0.41 27.08 12.74
N ILE A 49 -0.58 26.70 11.93
CA ILE A 49 -1.23 27.65 11.02
C ILE A 49 -2.07 28.55 11.91
N SER A 50 -1.46 29.63 12.40
CA SER A 50 -2.19 30.71 13.05
C SER A 50 -2.94 31.46 11.97
N SER A 51 -4.25 31.35 11.97
CA SER A 51 -5.17 32.33 11.40
C SER A 51 -4.75 33.73 11.85
N CYS A 52 -4.36 34.60 10.91
CA CYS A 52 -4.23 36.02 11.19
C CYS A 52 -5.57 36.69 10.92
N GLU A 53 -6.26 37.00 12.02
CA GLU A 53 -7.33 37.98 12.09
C GLU A 53 -6.85 39.37 11.69
N ALA A 54 -7.78 40.16 11.15
CA ALA A 54 -7.60 41.56 10.84
C ALA A 54 -7.42 42.40 12.13
N GLY A 55 -6.42 43.29 12.13
CA GLY A 55 -6.22 44.25 13.22
C GLY A 55 -5.18 45.32 12.87
N ASN A 56 -5.67 46.55 12.71
CA ASN A 56 -4.99 47.83 12.54
C ASN A 56 -3.60 47.95 13.18
N TYR A 57 -2.63 48.55 12.48
CA TYR A 57 -1.70 49.52 13.11
C TYR A 57 -1.21 50.60 12.14
N ASP A 58 -0.89 51.73 12.77
CA ASP A 58 -0.92 53.12 12.35
C ASP A 58 0.37 53.61 11.65
N TYR A 59 0.22 54.66 10.86
CA TYR A 59 1.25 55.46 10.21
C TYR A 59 2.03 56.26 11.28
N LYS A 60 3.37 56.29 11.22
CA LYS A 60 4.19 57.54 11.31
C LYS A 60 5.71 57.31 11.38
N ASP A 61 6.38 58.23 10.72
CA ASP A 61 7.70 58.79 11.03
C ASP A 61 8.96 57.92 10.87
N TYR A 62 9.48 57.91 9.63
CA TYR A 62 10.91 58.11 9.42
C TYR A 62 11.11 59.42 8.64
N ASN A 63 11.49 60.43 9.39
CA ASN A 63 11.85 61.76 8.91
C ASN A 63 13.32 61.77 8.45
N TYR A 64 13.68 62.86 7.75
CA TYR A 64 15.03 63.44 7.70
C TYR A 64 16.05 62.86 6.70
N TYR A 65 16.06 63.41 5.48
CA TYR A 65 17.06 64.41 5.03
C TYR A 65 16.79 64.79 3.57
N LYS A 66 16.30 66.02 3.36
CA LYS A 66 16.23 66.69 2.06
C LYS A 66 16.94 68.04 2.22
N SER A 67 18.11 68.21 1.60
CA SER A 67 18.49 69.42 0.83
C SER A 67 19.96 69.38 0.40
N ARG A 68 20.22 69.51 -0.91
CA ARG A 68 20.98 70.62 -1.53
C ARG A 68 21.35 70.29 -2.98
N ARG A 69 21.14 71.30 -3.84
CA ARG A 69 21.61 71.48 -5.23
C ARG A 69 21.01 70.54 -6.29
N GLY A 70 20.44 71.02 -7.39
CA GLY A 70 20.32 72.38 -7.89
C GLY A 70 19.23 72.45 -8.95
N GLU A 71 18.54 73.58 -8.95
CA GLU A 71 17.85 74.09 -10.13
C GLU A 71 18.88 74.38 -11.22
N ASP A 72 18.53 74.01 -12.46
CA ASP A 72 18.96 74.58 -13.74
C ASP A 72 18.96 73.44 -14.77
N ASN A 73 17.80 73.21 -15.42
CA ASN A 73 17.67 72.55 -16.75
C ASN A 73 16.20 72.40 -17.23
N ASN A 74 15.27 73.24 -16.77
CA ASN A 74 13.84 73.00 -16.97
C ASN A 74 13.22 73.67 -18.22
N SER A 75 13.98 73.94 -19.29
CA SER A 75 13.42 74.63 -20.49
C SER A 75 13.63 73.93 -21.83
N LEU A 76 14.20 72.72 -21.88
CA LEU A 76 14.50 72.05 -23.17
C LEU A 76 13.81 70.70 -23.42
N ILE A 77 12.97 70.18 -22.51
CA ILE A 77 12.42 68.80 -22.64
C ILE A 77 10.87 68.75 -22.65
N THR A 78 10.19 69.85 -22.95
CA THR A 78 8.71 69.86 -22.99
C THR A 78 8.10 69.72 -24.39
N GLY A 79 8.92 69.69 -25.45
CA GLY A 79 8.46 69.56 -26.84
C GLY A 79 8.35 68.13 -27.40
N GLU A 80 9.20 67.19 -26.96
CA GLU A 80 9.31 65.87 -27.61
C GLU A 80 8.54 64.72 -26.90
N SER A 81 8.10 64.89 -25.65
CA SER A 81 7.56 63.77 -24.86
C SER A 81 6.07 63.45 -25.03
N ARG A 82 5.35 64.15 -25.92
CA ARG A 82 3.94 63.84 -26.25
C ARG A 82 3.78 62.83 -27.38
N LYS A 83 4.72 62.78 -28.34
CA LYS A 83 4.62 61.86 -29.51
C LYS A 83 5.05 60.44 -29.18
N GLY A 84 6.12 60.27 -28.38
CA GLY A 84 6.61 58.96 -27.93
C GLY A 84 5.63 58.21 -27.00
N ARG A 85 4.92 58.93 -26.12
CA ARG A 85 3.92 58.33 -25.21
C ARG A 85 2.71 57.73 -25.92
N SER A 86 2.33 58.27 -27.08
CA SER A 86 1.22 57.75 -27.90
C SER A 86 1.58 56.43 -28.60
N ILE A 87 2.82 56.33 -29.09
CA ILE A 87 3.31 55.14 -29.81
C ILE A 87 3.53 53.99 -28.83
N VAL A 88 4.15 54.24 -27.67
CA VAL A 88 4.36 53.21 -26.63
C VAL A 88 3.04 52.63 -26.13
N ARG A 89 1.99 53.46 -26.01
CA ARG A 89 0.66 53.01 -25.57
C ARG A 89 -0.02 52.12 -26.61
N LYS A 90 0.08 52.46 -27.90
CA LYS A 90 -0.41 51.61 -29.01
C LYS A 90 0.36 50.29 -29.12
N CYS A 91 1.68 50.31 -28.93
CA CYS A 91 2.49 49.09 -28.91
C CYS A 91 2.13 48.18 -27.72
N MET A 92 1.85 48.77 -26.55
CA MET A 92 1.42 48.03 -25.36
C MET A 92 0.04 47.38 -25.55
N GLU A 93 -0.92 48.09 -26.16
CA GLU A 93 -2.23 47.54 -26.50
C GLU A 93 -2.12 46.34 -27.46
N VAL A 94 -1.31 46.47 -28.51
CA VAL A 94 -1.07 45.37 -29.47
C VAL A 94 -0.41 44.16 -28.80
N MET A 95 0.57 44.38 -27.92
CA MET A 95 1.23 43.29 -27.17
C MET A 95 0.25 42.57 -26.23
N ILE A 96 -0.68 43.30 -25.59
CA ILE A 96 -1.72 42.70 -24.75
C ILE A 96 -2.67 41.86 -25.59
N PHE A 97 -3.09 42.34 -26.77
CA PHE A 97 -3.94 41.57 -27.67
C PHE A 97 -3.26 40.29 -28.17
N ILE A 98 -1.96 40.34 -28.48
CA ILE A 98 -1.18 39.15 -28.87
C ILE A 98 -1.06 38.17 -27.70
N ALA A 99 -0.79 38.65 -26.48
CA ALA A 99 -0.72 37.81 -25.30
C ALA A 99 -2.06 37.13 -25.01
N ILE A 100 -3.18 37.84 -25.13
CA ILE A 100 -4.52 37.27 -24.98
C ILE A 100 -4.79 36.23 -26.09
N TYR A 101 -4.40 36.52 -27.34
CA TYR A 101 -4.60 35.60 -28.46
C TYR A 101 -3.74 34.33 -28.35
N LEU A 102 -2.60 34.37 -27.67
CA LEU A 102 -1.77 33.18 -27.41
C LEU A 102 -2.20 32.42 -26.14
N LEU A 103 -2.63 33.14 -25.10
CA LEU A 103 -2.99 32.56 -23.80
C LEU A 103 -4.41 31.97 -23.78
N VAL A 104 -5.37 32.58 -24.49
CA VAL A 104 -6.76 32.10 -24.48
C VAL A 104 -6.89 30.73 -25.16
N PRO A 105 -6.32 30.48 -26.36
CA PRO A 105 -6.34 29.15 -26.96
C PRO A 105 -5.60 28.14 -26.11
N SER A 106 -4.45 28.47 -25.51
CA SER A 106 -3.70 27.52 -24.68
C SER A 106 -4.44 27.14 -23.38
N VAL A 107 -5.13 28.09 -22.73
CA VAL A 107 -6.00 27.79 -21.57
C VAL A 107 -7.24 26.98 -21.98
N ILE A 108 -7.84 27.28 -23.13
CA ILE A 108 -8.96 26.51 -23.70
C ILE A 108 -8.52 25.09 -24.06
N THR A 109 -7.35 24.93 -24.69
CA THR A 109 -6.74 23.63 -24.97
C THR A 109 -6.49 22.87 -23.67
N LEU A 110 -5.92 23.49 -22.63
CA LEU A 110 -5.70 22.85 -21.32
C LEU A 110 -7.01 22.38 -20.66
N LYS A 111 -8.09 23.16 -20.80
CA LYS A 111 -9.42 22.85 -20.25
C LYS A 111 -10.19 21.80 -21.05
N LEU A 112 -9.99 21.73 -22.37
CA LEU A 112 -10.66 20.77 -23.27
C LEU A 112 -9.89 19.47 -23.47
N THR A 113 -8.56 19.46 -23.27
CA THR A 113 -7.74 18.25 -23.46
C THR A 113 -7.40 17.51 -22.19
N GLY A 114 -7.49 18.11 -20.99
CA GLY A 114 -7.72 17.40 -19.72
C GLY A 114 -6.85 16.18 -19.40
N VAL A 115 -5.74 15.99 -20.09
CA VAL A 115 -4.79 14.89 -19.93
C VAL A 115 -3.43 15.55 -20.05
N VAL A 116 -2.80 15.74 -18.90
CA VAL A 116 -1.36 15.89 -18.84
C VAL A 116 -0.84 14.50 -19.20
N ASP A 117 -0.28 14.35 -20.40
CA ASP A 117 0.53 13.18 -20.75
C ASP A 117 1.79 13.22 -19.87
N THR A 118 1.65 12.83 -18.61
CA THR A 118 2.74 12.14 -17.92
C THR A 118 3.09 10.97 -18.82
N ALA A 119 4.35 10.78 -19.16
CA ALA A 119 4.81 9.57 -19.84
C ALA A 119 4.42 8.36 -18.98
N VAL A 120 3.22 7.84 -19.26
CA VAL A 120 2.73 6.56 -18.75
C VAL A 120 3.71 5.57 -19.35
N SER A 121 4.48 4.89 -18.51
CA SER A 121 5.17 3.67 -18.95
C SER A 121 4.12 2.85 -19.67
N GLU A 122 4.34 2.51 -20.96
CA GLU A 122 3.40 1.71 -21.73
C GLU A 122 2.90 0.56 -20.85
N GLU A 123 1.62 0.61 -20.45
CA GLU A 123 1.00 -0.53 -19.78
C GLU A 123 1.19 -1.70 -20.74
N ILE A 124 1.87 -2.75 -20.29
CA ILE A 124 1.85 -4.03 -21.00
C ILE A 124 0.41 -4.55 -20.88
N ALA A 125 -0.47 -4.04 -21.71
CA ALA A 125 -1.82 -4.54 -21.86
C ALA A 125 -1.72 -5.84 -22.65
N ASP A 126 -1.38 -6.93 -21.96
CA ASP A 126 -1.38 -8.28 -22.54
C ASP A 126 -2.81 -8.76 -22.90
N GLY A 127 -3.83 -7.95 -22.58
CA GLY A 127 -5.25 -8.16 -22.88
C GLY A 127 -5.95 -9.10 -21.90
N ARG A 128 -5.25 -9.63 -20.89
CA ARG A 128 -5.85 -10.52 -19.89
C ARG A 128 -6.68 -9.75 -18.88
N THR A 129 -7.78 -10.37 -18.48
CA THR A 129 -8.78 -9.73 -17.61
C THR A 129 -9.28 -10.64 -16.50
N VAL A 130 -9.80 -10.03 -15.45
CA VAL A 130 -10.53 -10.69 -14.37
C VAL A 130 -11.98 -10.22 -14.38
N THR A 131 -12.92 -11.16 -14.34
CA THR A 131 -14.35 -10.85 -14.20
C THR A 131 -14.66 -10.62 -12.72
N VAL A 132 -15.01 -9.38 -12.37
CA VAL A 132 -15.36 -8.96 -11.01
C VAL A 132 -16.88 -8.92 -10.86
N ASN A 133 -17.40 -9.69 -9.91
CA ASN A 133 -18.83 -9.75 -9.61
C ASN A 133 -19.21 -8.71 -8.56
N TYR A 134 -20.16 -7.84 -8.91
CA TYR A 134 -20.84 -6.88 -8.04
C TYR A 134 -22.26 -7.38 -7.74
N LYS A 135 -22.95 -6.75 -6.78
CA LYS A 135 -24.29 -7.19 -6.34
C LYS A 135 -25.29 -7.44 -7.49
N ASN A 136 -25.26 -6.62 -8.53
CA ASN A 136 -26.25 -6.65 -9.61
C ASN A 136 -25.62 -6.70 -11.02
N ALA A 137 -24.29 -6.83 -11.13
CA ALA A 137 -23.58 -6.77 -12.40
C ALA A 137 -22.20 -7.42 -12.28
N SER A 138 -21.62 -7.80 -13.42
CA SER A 138 -20.22 -8.23 -13.50
C SER A 138 -19.47 -7.30 -14.45
N GLN A 139 -18.21 -7.03 -14.15
CA GLN A 139 -17.35 -6.19 -14.98
C GLN A 139 -16.04 -6.91 -15.25
N SER A 140 -15.60 -6.90 -16.51
CA SER A 140 -14.24 -7.30 -16.85
C SER A 140 -13.28 -6.16 -16.52
N VAL A 141 -12.24 -6.45 -15.74
CA VAL A 141 -11.17 -5.51 -15.39
C VAL A 141 -9.83 -6.09 -15.84
N GLU A 142 -8.88 -5.24 -16.22
CA GLU A 142 -7.52 -5.68 -16.52
C GLU A 142 -6.84 -6.28 -15.28
N VAL A 143 -5.89 -7.18 -15.51
CA VAL A 143 -5.19 -7.87 -14.42
C VAL A 143 -4.49 -6.88 -13.50
N GLU A 144 -3.76 -5.88 -14.01
CA GLU A 144 -3.09 -4.87 -13.19
C GLU A 144 -4.06 -4.12 -12.28
N LYS A 145 -5.21 -3.74 -12.80
CA LYS A 145 -6.27 -3.11 -12.01
C LYS A 145 -6.79 -4.06 -10.93
N PHE A 146 -6.94 -5.34 -11.23
CA PHE A 146 -7.35 -6.33 -10.23
C PHE A 146 -6.26 -6.56 -9.17
N VAL A 147 -4.98 -6.54 -9.55
CA VAL A 147 -3.84 -6.58 -8.61
C VAL A 147 -3.95 -5.41 -7.63
N SER A 148 -4.20 -4.17 -8.09
CA SER A 148 -4.45 -3.02 -7.21
C SER A 148 -5.64 -3.24 -6.27
N MET A 149 -6.71 -3.88 -6.74
CA MET A 149 -7.89 -4.16 -5.92
C MET A 149 -7.61 -5.18 -4.80
N VAL A 150 -6.76 -6.18 -5.05
CA VAL A 150 -6.32 -7.16 -4.06
C VAL A 150 -5.30 -6.53 -3.10
N LEU A 151 -4.31 -5.80 -3.61
CA LEU A 151 -3.30 -5.12 -2.79
C LEU A 151 -3.93 -4.08 -1.85
N ALA A 152 -4.95 -3.36 -2.30
CA ALA A 152 -5.74 -2.46 -1.45
C ALA A 152 -6.42 -3.16 -0.26
N ASP A 153 -6.85 -4.42 -0.46
CA ASP A 153 -7.43 -5.22 0.62
C ASP A 153 -6.36 -5.61 1.66
N ARG A 154 -5.16 -5.96 1.19
CA ARG A 154 -4.01 -6.38 1.99
C ARG A 154 -3.25 -5.23 2.67
N LEU A 155 -3.37 -4.01 2.15
CA LEU A 155 -2.68 -2.83 2.69
C LEU A 155 -2.98 -2.61 4.18
N TYR A 156 -1.93 -2.64 4.99
CA TYR A 156 -1.91 -2.16 6.37
C TYR A 156 -1.26 -0.78 6.45
N MET A 157 -1.66 -0.01 7.47
CA MET A 157 -1.07 1.31 7.68
C MET A 157 0.38 1.17 8.13
N GLY A 158 1.31 1.72 7.34
CA GLY A 158 2.73 1.73 7.65
C GLY A 158 3.56 0.79 6.79
N ASP A 159 2.92 -0.03 5.95
CA ASP A 159 3.61 -0.94 5.04
C ASP A 159 4.66 -0.19 4.20
N GLU A 160 5.83 -0.81 4.06
CA GLU A 160 6.91 -0.26 3.25
C GLU A 160 6.71 -0.59 1.76
N VAL A 161 7.16 0.32 0.91
CA VAL A 161 6.93 0.27 -0.55
C VAL A 161 7.46 -1.03 -1.15
N GLU A 162 8.63 -1.50 -0.71
CA GLU A 162 9.24 -2.73 -1.22
C GLU A 162 8.44 -3.99 -0.84
N LEU A 163 7.74 -3.98 0.30
CA LEU A 163 6.80 -5.06 0.64
C LEU A 163 5.59 -5.04 -0.30
N LEU A 164 4.99 -3.87 -0.53
CA LEU A 164 3.82 -3.73 -1.40
C LEU A 164 4.14 -4.11 -2.86
N LYS A 165 5.35 -3.79 -3.33
CA LYS A 165 5.87 -4.28 -4.62
C LYS A 165 5.98 -5.81 -4.65
N ALA A 166 6.56 -6.43 -3.62
CA ALA A 166 6.64 -7.89 -3.52
C ALA A 166 5.24 -8.54 -3.53
N GLU A 167 4.29 -8.01 -2.76
CA GLU A 167 2.91 -8.49 -2.76
C GLU A 167 2.23 -8.34 -4.13
N SER A 168 2.45 -7.22 -4.84
CA SER A 168 1.91 -7.00 -6.19
C SER A 168 2.34 -8.10 -7.16
N ILE A 169 3.64 -8.41 -7.14
CA ILE A 169 4.23 -9.48 -7.96
C ILE A 169 3.63 -10.84 -7.60
N MET A 170 3.48 -11.13 -6.31
CA MET A 170 2.89 -12.39 -5.83
C MET A 170 1.43 -12.55 -6.25
N ILE A 171 0.62 -11.50 -6.08
CA ILE A 171 -0.79 -11.48 -6.50
C ILE A 171 -0.89 -11.74 -8.00
N ARG A 172 -0.10 -11.03 -8.82
CA ARG A 172 -0.08 -11.20 -10.28
C ARG A 172 0.31 -12.62 -10.68
N THR A 173 1.33 -13.18 -10.04
CA THR A 173 1.80 -14.54 -10.28
C THR A 173 0.68 -15.56 -10.04
N ASP A 174 -0.04 -15.47 -8.93
CA ASP A 174 -1.14 -16.40 -8.64
C ASP A 174 -2.33 -16.21 -9.59
N ILE A 175 -2.63 -14.98 -10.02
CA ILE A 175 -3.66 -14.72 -11.04
C ILE A 175 -3.30 -15.46 -12.33
N TYR A 176 -2.08 -15.29 -12.85
CA TYR A 176 -1.67 -15.95 -14.09
C TYR A 176 -1.54 -17.46 -13.94
N ARG A 177 -1.03 -17.97 -12.81
CA ARG A 177 -0.99 -19.40 -12.53
C ARG A 177 -2.38 -20.03 -12.58
N LEU A 178 -3.36 -19.43 -11.92
CA LEU A 178 -4.74 -19.94 -11.90
C LEU A 178 -5.47 -19.72 -13.23
N MET A 179 -5.15 -18.64 -13.94
CA MET A 179 -5.69 -18.36 -15.27
C MET A 179 -5.21 -19.37 -16.31
N GLY A 180 -3.95 -19.80 -16.24
CA GLY A 180 -3.32 -20.66 -17.23
C GLY A 180 -3.26 -19.97 -18.59
N GLU A 181 -3.64 -20.67 -19.66
CA GLU A 181 -3.63 -20.15 -21.03
C GLU A 181 -4.85 -19.28 -21.39
N ARG A 182 -5.78 -19.08 -20.45
CA ARG A 182 -7.00 -18.30 -20.68
C ARG A 182 -6.69 -16.80 -20.74
N MET A 183 -7.57 -16.05 -21.40
CA MET A 183 -7.51 -14.57 -21.42
C MET A 183 -8.43 -13.91 -20.38
N ASN A 184 -9.27 -14.71 -19.71
CA ASN A 184 -10.18 -14.24 -18.66
C ASN A 184 -10.32 -15.30 -17.57
N ILE A 185 -10.43 -14.85 -16.32
CA ILE A 185 -10.77 -15.67 -15.15
C ILE A 185 -11.80 -14.94 -14.28
N ASP A 186 -12.73 -15.68 -13.68
CA ASP A 186 -13.67 -15.11 -12.71
C ASP A 186 -13.01 -14.94 -11.34
N SER A 187 -13.26 -13.81 -10.66
CA SER A 187 -12.63 -13.51 -9.36
C SER A 187 -12.94 -14.56 -8.29
N SER A 188 -14.07 -15.27 -8.38
CA SER A 188 -14.42 -16.37 -7.45
C SER A 188 -13.50 -17.58 -7.58
N GLN A 189 -12.83 -17.76 -8.73
CA GLN A 189 -11.87 -18.84 -8.95
C GLN A 189 -10.48 -18.54 -8.38
N LEU A 190 -10.20 -17.27 -8.06
CA LEU A 190 -8.90 -16.85 -7.56
C LEU A 190 -8.73 -17.10 -6.06
N GLY A 191 -9.83 -17.19 -5.30
CA GLY A 191 -9.78 -17.31 -3.85
C GLY A 191 -9.18 -16.08 -3.14
N MET A 192 -9.08 -14.95 -3.84
CA MET A 192 -8.50 -13.69 -3.33
C MET A 192 -9.61 -12.73 -2.89
N SER A 193 -9.45 -12.16 -1.70
CA SER A 193 -10.25 -11.00 -1.29
C SER A 193 -9.76 -9.75 -2.01
N TYR A 194 -10.68 -8.84 -2.32
CA TYR A 194 -10.39 -7.60 -3.02
C TYR A 194 -11.37 -6.50 -2.61
N MET A 195 -10.97 -5.25 -2.82
CA MET A 195 -11.80 -4.09 -2.55
C MET A 195 -12.20 -3.37 -3.85
N THR A 196 -13.49 -3.07 -3.97
CA THR A 196 -13.98 -2.10 -4.97
C THR A 196 -13.61 -0.68 -4.54
N SER A 197 -13.60 0.28 -5.48
CA SER A 197 -13.31 1.69 -5.16
C SER A 197 -14.25 2.27 -4.09
N GLY A 198 -15.51 1.83 -4.05
CA GLY A 198 -16.45 2.21 -2.99
C GLY A 198 -16.06 1.68 -1.61
N GLN A 199 -15.61 0.43 -1.53
CA GLN A 199 -15.08 -0.14 -0.29
C GLN A 199 -13.79 0.56 0.14
N MET A 200 -12.88 0.86 -0.80
CA MET A 200 -11.65 1.59 -0.52
C MET A 200 -11.94 2.97 0.08
N LYS A 201 -12.83 3.76 -0.54
CA LYS A 201 -13.28 5.06 -0.02
C LYS A 201 -13.85 4.95 1.40
N LYS A 202 -14.65 3.91 1.65
CA LYS A 202 -15.22 3.66 2.98
C LYS A 202 -14.17 3.28 4.02
N LYS A 203 -13.19 2.42 3.67
CA LYS A 203 -12.14 1.94 4.58
C LYS A 203 -11.14 3.06 4.93
N TRP A 204 -10.71 3.82 3.93
CA TRP A 204 -9.63 4.80 4.09
C TRP A 204 -10.11 6.23 4.37
N GLY A 205 -11.35 6.57 4.01
CA GLY A 205 -11.93 7.89 4.29
C GLY A 205 -11.05 9.01 3.74
N LYS A 206 -10.50 9.84 4.64
CA LYS A 206 -9.63 10.97 4.29
C LYS A 206 -8.30 10.55 3.65
N ASP A 207 -7.79 9.36 3.99
CA ASP A 207 -6.51 8.83 3.50
C ASP A 207 -6.70 8.05 2.18
N TYR A 208 -7.91 8.09 1.59
CA TYR A 208 -8.23 7.33 0.38
C TYR A 208 -7.30 7.64 -0.79
N LEU A 209 -7.08 8.92 -1.09
CA LEU A 209 -6.30 9.31 -2.26
C LEU A 209 -4.84 8.87 -2.12
N ASP A 210 -4.25 9.10 -0.93
CA ASP A 210 -2.86 8.72 -0.64
C ASP A 210 -2.66 7.20 -0.73
N ASN A 211 -3.55 6.42 -0.11
CA ASN A 211 -3.46 4.95 -0.14
C ASN A 211 -3.73 4.38 -1.54
N TYR A 212 -4.69 4.96 -2.27
CA TYR A 212 -5.01 4.55 -3.63
C TYR A 212 -3.83 4.80 -4.58
N ASN A 213 -3.18 5.96 -4.47
CA ASN A 213 -2.00 6.29 -5.27
C ASN A 213 -0.83 5.37 -4.90
N LEU A 214 -0.53 5.20 -3.60
CA LEU A 214 0.53 4.29 -3.15
C LEU A 214 0.37 2.87 -3.73
N VAL A 215 -0.85 2.32 -3.68
CA VAL A 215 -1.16 1.01 -4.24
C VAL A 215 -0.88 0.97 -5.73
N ASN A 216 -1.42 1.92 -6.50
CA ASN A 216 -1.23 1.92 -7.95
C ASN A 216 0.21 2.18 -8.36
N ASP A 217 0.94 3.03 -7.63
CA ASP A 217 2.36 3.30 -7.89
C ASP A 217 3.20 2.02 -7.68
N CYS A 218 2.91 1.22 -6.64
CA CYS A 218 3.60 -0.06 -6.40
C CYS A 218 3.28 -1.10 -7.49
N VAL A 219 2.03 -1.17 -7.93
CA VAL A 219 1.59 -2.08 -9.00
C VAL A 219 2.24 -1.67 -10.32
N ALA A 220 2.20 -0.38 -10.68
CA ALA A 220 2.83 0.15 -11.88
C ALA A 220 4.36 -0.04 -11.88
N ALA A 221 5.02 0.18 -10.74
CA ALA A 221 6.47 -0.03 -10.60
C ALA A 221 6.90 -1.51 -10.77
N THR A 222 5.96 -2.44 -10.68
CA THR A 222 6.18 -3.88 -10.88
C THR A 222 5.34 -4.44 -12.02
N ASN A 223 4.94 -3.59 -12.97
CA ASN A 223 4.04 -3.98 -14.06
C ASN A 223 4.58 -5.20 -14.83
N GLY A 224 3.71 -6.17 -15.07
CA GLY A 224 4.06 -7.43 -15.74
C GLY A 224 4.93 -8.39 -14.93
N MET A 225 5.61 -7.95 -13.86
CA MET A 225 6.53 -8.81 -13.12
C MET A 225 5.81 -9.96 -12.41
N THR A 226 6.36 -11.16 -12.58
CA THR A 226 5.86 -12.43 -12.03
C THR A 226 7.00 -13.26 -11.47
N ILE A 227 6.66 -14.33 -10.75
CA ILE A 227 7.63 -15.27 -10.17
C ILE A 227 7.43 -16.63 -10.85
N SER A 228 8.52 -17.17 -11.39
CA SER A 228 8.51 -18.48 -12.02
C SER A 228 9.60 -19.39 -11.45
N CYS A 229 9.32 -20.68 -11.41
CA CYS A 229 10.29 -21.73 -11.10
C CYS A 229 10.20 -22.77 -12.23
N ASN A 230 11.33 -23.16 -12.83
CA ASN A 230 11.38 -24.10 -13.95
C ASN A 230 10.44 -23.73 -15.13
N GLY A 231 10.29 -22.42 -15.41
CA GLY A 231 9.45 -21.93 -16.50
C GLY A 231 7.94 -21.94 -16.24
N GLN A 232 7.51 -22.23 -15.00
CA GLN A 232 6.10 -22.21 -14.59
C GLN A 232 5.88 -21.19 -13.48
N TYR A 233 4.74 -20.50 -13.50
CA TYR A 233 4.35 -19.61 -12.40
C TYR A 233 4.16 -20.41 -11.10
N ILE A 234 4.77 -19.92 -10.02
CA ILE A 234 4.68 -20.58 -8.71
C ILE A 234 3.34 -20.32 -8.02
N GLU A 235 2.95 -21.17 -7.07
CA GLU A 235 1.96 -20.80 -6.06
C GLU A 235 2.63 -19.89 -5.04
N ALA A 236 2.34 -18.58 -5.11
CA ALA A 236 3.03 -17.53 -4.35
C ALA A 236 2.45 -17.41 -2.93
N ARG A 237 2.58 -18.49 -2.14
CA ARG A 237 2.06 -18.57 -0.77
C ARG A 237 2.66 -17.53 0.16
N TYR A 238 1.88 -17.12 1.16
CA TYR A 238 2.36 -16.18 2.17
C TYR A 238 1.66 -16.42 3.50
N THR A 239 2.27 -15.90 4.55
CA THR A 239 1.77 -15.96 5.92
C THR A 239 2.01 -14.63 6.59
N TYR A 240 0.96 -14.05 7.19
CA TYR A 240 1.05 -12.71 7.78
C TYR A 240 1.99 -12.68 8.98
N VAL A 241 1.82 -13.64 9.89
CA VAL A 241 2.62 -13.80 11.10
C VAL A 241 2.93 -15.28 11.27
N THR A 242 4.21 -15.63 11.26
CA THR A 242 4.68 -17.01 11.40
C THR A 242 4.68 -17.44 12.87
N THR A 243 5.10 -18.68 13.15
CA THR A 243 5.37 -19.17 14.53
C THR A 243 6.84 -19.01 14.93
N GLY A 244 7.56 -18.13 14.24
CA GLY A 244 9.01 -17.93 14.37
C GLY A 244 9.80 -18.41 13.17
N PHE A 245 9.20 -19.23 12.30
CA PHE A 245 9.76 -19.68 11.03
C PHE A 245 8.64 -19.88 10.00
N THR A 246 8.96 -19.74 8.71
CA THR A 246 8.14 -20.29 7.63
C THR A 246 8.39 -21.79 7.48
N LEU A 247 7.42 -22.51 6.91
CA LEU A 247 7.48 -23.95 6.69
C LEU A 247 8.16 -24.28 5.35
N SER A 248 8.95 -25.35 5.34
CA SER A 248 9.52 -25.94 4.13
C SER A 248 8.41 -26.55 3.28
N GLY A 249 8.21 -26.03 2.06
CA GLY A 249 7.25 -26.60 1.13
C GLY A 249 7.65 -27.99 0.68
N LYS A 250 8.95 -28.26 0.49
CA LYS A 250 9.45 -29.59 0.13
C LYS A 250 9.04 -30.64 1.17
N ASP A 251 9.31 -30.36 2.44
CA ASP A 251 9.13 -31.35 3.50
C ASP A 251 7.65 -31.57 3.84
N MET A 252 6.82 -30.54 3.65
CA MET A 252 5.40 -30.59 4.04
C MET A 252 4.44 -30.87 2.87
N LEU A 253 4.78 -30.45 1.66
CA LEU A 253 3.91 -30.49 0.47
C LEU A 253 4.52 -31.29 -0.71
N GLY A 254 5.82 -31.59 -0.68
CA GLY A 254 6.52 -32.39 -1.69
C GLY A 254 7.39 -31.57 -2.64
N ASP A 255 8.08 -32.26 -3.56
CA ASP A 255 9.16 -31.70 -4.39
C ASP A 255 8.72 -30.53 -5.29
N ASP A 256 7.46 -30.52 -5.74
CA ASP A 256 6.88 -29.44 -6.55
C ASP A 256 6.88 -28.09 -5.80
N TYR A 257 6.94 -28.12 -4.47
CA TYR A 257 6.95 -26.96 -3.58
C TYR A 257 8.34 -26.64 -3.01
N SER A 258 9.39 -27.19 -3.60
CA SER A 258 10.79 -27.00 -3.15
C SER A 258 11.28 -25.56 -3.19
N TYR A 259 10.59 -24.67 -3.90
CA TYR A 259 10.88 -23.23 -3.90
C TYR A 259 10.42 -22.54 -2.60
N LEU A 260 9.48 -23.09 -1.83
CA LEU A 260 9.01 -22.50 -0.58
C LEU A 260 9.99 -22.82 0.56
N MET A 261 10.75 -21.81 0.99
CA MET A 261 11.81 -21.98 1.97
C MET A 261 11.32 -21.92 3.41
N ALA A 262 11.95 -22.71 4.28
CA ALA A 262 11.92 -22.50 5.73
C ALA A 262 12.92 -21.38 6.10
N VAL A 263 12.39 -20.24 6.52
CA VAL A 263 13.13 -19.02 6.83
C VAL A 263 12.86 -18.64 8.28
N GLU A 264 13.90 -18.23 9.01
CA GLU A 264 13.73 -17.72 10.37
C GLU A 264 13.02 -16.36 10.37
N CYS A 265 11.99 -16.24 11.21
CA CYS A 265 11.15 -15.07 11.37
C CYS A 265 11.06 -14.67 12.86
N PRO A 266 12.19 -14.43 13.55
CA PRO A 266 12.23 -14.34 15.01
C PRO A 266 11.49 -13.12 15.59
N LYS A 267 11.26 -12.09 14.78
CA LYS A 267 10.53 -10.87 15.18
C LYS A 267 9.01 -11.03 15.12
N ASP A 268 8.49 -12.05 14.45
CA ASP A 268 7.04 -12.26 14.31
C ASP A 268 6.34 -12.46 15.67
N LYS A 269 7.08 -12.92 16.69
CA LYS A 269 6.61 -13.02 18.08
C LYS A 269 6.21 -11.68 18.71
N GLU A 270 6.64 -10.56 18.12
CA GLU A 270 6.33 -9.20 18.55
C GLU A 270 5.02 -8.68 17.93
N ALA A 271 4.46 -9.39 16.94
CA ALA A 271 3.17 -9.05 16.36
C ALA A 271 2.05 -9.20 17.40
N LYS A 272 1.11 -8.25 17.40
CA LYS A 272 -0.01 -8.24 18.37
C LYS A 272 -0.91 -9.47 18.21
N GLU A 273 -1.01 -9.96 16.99
CA GLU A 273 -1.81 -11.08 16.58
C GLU A 273 -1.09 -12.43 16.74
N TYR A 274 0.16 -12.43 17.24
CA TYR A 274 0.98 -13.64 17.35
C TYR A 274 0.34 -14.71 18.23
N PHE A 275 -0.31 -14.34 19.34
CA PHE A 275 -1.07 -15.26 20.18
C PHE A 275 -2.51 -14.77 20.38
N VAL A 276 -3.47 -15.57 19.95
CA VAL A 276 -4.90 -15.28 20.11
C VAL A 276 -5.61 -16.44 20.78
N VAL A 277 -6.43 -16.14 21.78
CA VAL A 277 -7.29 -17.10 22.47
C VAL A 277 -8.73 -16.85 22.06
N LYS A 278 -9.40 -17.90 21.58
CA LYS A 278 -10.83 -17.89 21.24
C LYS A 278 -11.56 -18.93 22.07
N THR A 279 -12.61 -18.51 22.76
CA THR A 279 -13.52 -19.41 23.47
C THR A 279 -14.83 -19.52 22.70
N VAL A 280 -15.25 -20.75 22.40
CA VAL A 280 -16.50 -21.05 21.71
C VAL A 280 -17.31 -21.98 22.61
N ASN A 281 -18.58 -21.64 22.89
CA ASN A 281 -19.42 -22.56 23.67
C ASN A 281 -19.78 -23.81 22.85
N ASN A 282 -20.17 -24.90 23.52
CA ASN A 282 -20.43 -26.19 22.85
C ASN A 282 -21.49 -26.11 21.75
N LYS A 283 -22.53 -25.27 21.95
CA LYS A 283 -23.62 -25.12 20.97
C LYS A 283 -23.11 -24.45 19.70
N ASP A 284 -22.39 -23.34 19.83
CA ASP A 284 -21.88 -22.58 18.69
C ASP A 284 -20.78 -23.35 17.96
N PHE A 285 -19.98 -24.12 18.69
CA PHE A 285 -18.99 -25.03 18.10
C PHE A 285 -19.67 -26.05 17.19
N VAL A 286 -20.64 -26.82 17.71
CA VAL A 286 -21.38 -27.82 16.92
C VAL A 286 -22.06 -27.18 15.71
N ASN A 287 -22.78 -26.07 15.93
CA ASN A 287 -23.49 -25.37 14.86
C ASN A 287 -22.56 -24.89 13.73
N ALA A 288 -21.34 -24.43 14.06
CA ALA A 288 -20.38 -23.97 13.05
C ALA A 288 -19.99 -25.11 12.09
N PHE A 289 -19.77 -26.30 12.64
CA PHE A 289 -19.38 -27.49 11.88
C PHE A 289 -20.55 -28.09 11.08
N GLU A 290 -21.72 -28.26 11.71
CA GLU A 290 -22.91 -28.78 11.02
C GLU A 290 -23.39 -27.86 9.89
N LYS A 291 -23.21 -26.54 10.03
CA LYS A 291 -23.49 -25.58 8.95
C LYS A 291 -22.49 -25.66 7.81
N ALA A 292 -21.23 -26.00 8.09
CA ALA A 292 -20.17 -26.06 7.10
C ALA A 292 -20.25 -27.33 6.23
N TYR A 293 -20.84 -28.41 6.75
CA TYR A 293 -20.91 -29.70 6.08
C TYR A 293 -22.20 -30.45 6.36
N ASP A 294 -22.95 -30.72 5.29
CA ASP A 294 -24.13 -31.58 5.34
C ASP A 294 -23.73 -33.00 5.77
N GLY A 295 -24.43 -33.54 6.77
CA GLY A 295 -24.19 -34.91 7.28
C GLY A 295 -23.07 -35.03 8.33
N LEU A 296 -22.45 -33.92 8.74
CA LEU A 296 -21.66 -33.89 9.98
C LEU A 296 -22.62 -33.94 11.17
N THR A 297 -22.32 -34.76 12.17
CA THR A 297 -23.09 -34.77 13.43
C THR A 297 -22.14 -34.80 14.61
N LEU A 298 -22.37 -33.89 15.55
CA LEU A 298 -21.60 -33.79 16.80
C LEU A 298 -22.54 -33.71 17.99
N ASP A 299 -22.25 -34.45 19.06
CA ASP A 299 -22.89 -34.22 20.35
C ASP A 299 -22.24 -33.02 21.04
N LYS A 300 -23.06 -32.15 21.62
CA LYS A 300 -22.63 -30.99 22.43
C LYS A 300 -21.88 -31.41 23.70
N LYS A 301 -22.04 -32.66 24.15
CA LYS A 301 -21.32 -33.26 25.27
C LYS A 301 -20.18 -34.12 24.75
N GLY A 302 -19.06 -34.11 25.47
CA GLY A 302 -17.92 -34.97 25.14
C GLY A 302 -17.25 -34.62 23.81
N LEU A 303 -17.09 -33.32 23.52
CA LEU A 303 -16.40 -32.86 22.30
C LEU A 303 -14.96 -33.35 22.23
N ASP A 304 -14.30 -33.54 23.38
CA ASP A 304 -12.95 -34.12 23.51
C ASP A 304 -12.83 -35.52 22.90
N LYS A 305 -13.92 -36.30 22.90
CA LYS A 305 -13.96 -37.64 22.33
C LYS A 305 -14.24 -37.64 20.84
N GLN A 306 -14.87 -36.59 20.33
CA GLN A 306 -15.35 -36.49 18.95
C GLN A 306 -14.44 -35.64 18.06
N VAL A 307 -13.62 -34.77 18.66
CA VAL A 307 -12.74 -33.83 17.95
C VAL A 307 -11.31 -34.08 18.39
N GLN A 308 -10.51 -34.64 17.49
CA GLN A 308 -9.15 -35.09 17.80
C GLN A 308 -8.16 -34.64 16.71
N VAL A 309 -6.99 -34.17 17.13
CA VAL A 309 -5.87 -33.92 16.23
C VAL A 309 -5.32 -35.27 15.78
N VAL A 310 -5.29 -35.49 14.47
CA VAL A 310 -4.77 -36.73 13.87
C VAL A 310 -3.29 -36.59 13.53
N SER A 311 -2.87 -35.43 13.03
CA SER A 311 -1.46 -35.17 12.74
C SER A 311 -1.12 -33.69 12.83
N VAL A 312 0.09 -33.42 13.29
CA VAL A 312 0.65 -32.08 13.50
C VAL A 312 2.09 -32.05 13.01
N SER A 313 2.54 -30.94 12.44
CA SER A 313 3.95 -30.71 12.12
C SER A 313 4.80 -30.59 13.39
N SER A 314 6.13 -30.67 13.23
CA SER A 314 7.11 -30.31 14.26
C SER A 314 6.86 -28.94 14.88
N ASP A 315 6.38 -28.00 14.06
CA ASP A 315 6.22 -26.59 14.43
C ASP A 315 4.81 -26.26 14.96
N GLY A 316 3.94 -27.27 15.08
CA GLY A 316 2.64 -27.14 15.72
C GLY A 316 1.46 -26.85 14.79
N TYR A 317 1.68 -26.78 13.48
CA TYR A 317 0.59 -26.68 12.49
C TYR A 317 -0.15 -28.01 12.38
N VAL A 318 -1.46 -27.97 12.63
CA VAL A 318 -2.34 -29.13 12.53
C VAL A 318 -2.63 -29.43 11.06
N PHE A 319 -2.26 -30.62 10.60
CA PHE A 319 -2.53 -31.05 9.23
C PHE A 319 -3.86 -31.76 9.07
N LYS A 320 -4.21 -32.64 10.03
CA LYS A 320 -5.44 -33.43 9.97
C LYS A 320 -6.15 -33.45 11.32
N MET A 321 -7.48 -33.36 11.24
CA MET A 321 -8.42 -33.41 12.36
C MET A 321 -9.46 -34.49 12.07
N GLN A 322 -9.78 -35.29 13.08
CA GLN A 322 -11.02 -36.05 13.14
C GLN A 322 -12.06 -35.16 13.82
N VAL A 323 -13.21 -34.96 13.18
CA VAL A 323 -14.36 -34.21 13.70
C VAL A 323 -15.60 -35.06 13.48
N GLY A 324 -16.11 -35.68 14.55
CA GLY A 324 -17.25 -36.59 14.48
C GLY A 324 -16.96 -37.76 13.55
N ASN A 325 -17.74 -37.87 12.48
CA ASN A 325 -17.60 -38.88 11.42
C ASN A 325 -16.70 -38.46 10.25
N MET A 326 -16.07 -37.28 10.28
CA MET A 326 -15.27 -36.77 9.16
C MET A 326 -13.80 -36.50 9.52
N VAL A 327 -12.94 -36.70 8.53
CA VAL A 327 -11.55 -36.23 8.54
C VAL A 327 -11.46 -34.95 7.71
N MET A 328 -10.84 -33.91 8.26
CA MET A 328 -10.60 -32.65 7.55
C MET A 328 -9.20 -32.12 7.82
N THR A 329 -8.78 -31.11 7.04
CA THR A 329 -7.51 -30.43 7.29
C THR A 329 -7.61 -29.49 8.50
N GLY A 330 -6.49 -29.22 9.17
CA GLY A 330 -6.47 -28.21 10.23
C GLY A 330 -6.80 -26.81 9.72
N SER A 331 -6.43 -26.48 8.47
CA SER A 331 -6.80 -25.20 7.84
C SER A 331 -8.32 -25.08 7.63
N THR A 332 -8.98 -26.16 7.22
CA THR A 332 -10.46 -26.20 7.13
C THR A 332 -11.10 -25.99 8.49
N PHE A 333 -10.62 -26.70 9.52
CA PHE A 333 -11.08 -26.54 10.90
C PHE A 333 -10.93 -25.09 11.38
N ALA A 334 -9.75 -24.51 11.18
CA ALA A 334 -9.45 -23.11 11.51
C ALA A 334 -10.39 -22.14 10.79
N LYS A 335 -10.64 -22.33 9.49
CA LYS A 335 -11.54 -21.48 8.70
C LYS A 335 -12.98 -21.53 9.20
N ILE A 336 -13.51 -22.71 9.52
CA ILE A 336 -14.89 -22.88 10.04
C ILE A 336 -15.09 -22.12 11.35
N LEU A 337 -14.10 -22.21 12.23
CA LEU A 337 -14.14 -21.54 13.52
C LEU A 337 -13.63 -20.10 13.47
N GLY A 338 -13.19 -19.59 12.32
CA GLY A 338 -12.60 -18.25 12.19
C GLY A 338 -11.39 -18.06 13.12
N LEU A 339 -10.45 -18.99 13.07
CA LEU A 339 -9.14 -18.95 13.74
C LEU A 339 -8.10 -18.29 12.82
N ASN A 340 -7.06 -17.71 13.41
CA ASN A 340 -6.03 -16.98 12.66
C ASN A 340 -5.08 -17.90 11.87
N SER A 341 -4.83 -19.11 12.36
CA SER A 341 -3.90 -20.06 11.77
C SER A 341 -4.34 -21.51 12.02
N PRO A 342 -3.80 -22.49 11.29
CA PRO A 342 -3.90 -23.91 11.61
C PRO A 342 -2.91 -24.35 12.71
N ASN A 343 -2.15 -23.41 13.30
CA ASN A 343 -1.30 -23.68 14.44
C ASN A 343 -2.07 -23.37 15.72
N TYR A 344 -2.75 -24.37 16.27
CA TYR A 344 -3.60 -24.19 17.44
C TYR A 344 -3.55 -25.35 18.42
N LYS A 345 -3.86 -25.03 19.67
CA LYS A 345 -4.11 -25.99 20.74
C LYS A 345 -5.56 -25.89 21.21
N ILE A 346 -6.19 -27.02 21.45
CA ILE A 346 -7.58 -27.13 21.87
C ILE A 346 -7.63 -27.60 23.33
N GLU A 347 -8.29 -26.82 24.17
CA GLU A 347 -8.60 -27.14 25.56
C GLU A 347 -10.13 -27.29 25.69
N TYR A 348 -10.59 -28.46 26.11
CA TYR A 348 -12.01 -28.73 26.33
C TYR A 348 -12.42 -28.37 27.75
N MET A 349 -13.54 -27.68 27.88
CA MET A 349 -14.15 -27.26 29.14
C MET A 349 -15.62 -27.71 29.16
N ASP A 350 -16.24 -27.75 30.35
CA ASP A 350 -17.65 -28.13 30.46
C ASP A 350 -18.58 -27.21 29.65
N SER A 351 -18.25 -25.92 29.56
CA SER A 351 -19.06 -24.90 28.90
C SER A 351 -18.70 -24.66 27.44
N GLY A 352 -17.60 -25.22 26.94
CA GLY A 352 -17.07 -24.86 25.63
C GLY A 352 -15.68 -25.37 25.33
N VAL A 353 -15.13 -24.84 24.25
CA VAL A 353 -13.79 -25.12 23.76
C VAL A 353 -12.99 -23.82 23.79
N LYS A 354 -11.83 -23.85 24.44
CA LYS A 354 -10.85 -22.77 24.41
C LYS A 354 -9.76 -23.15 23.42
N ILE A 355 -9.53 -22.30 22.43
CA ILE A 355 -8.59 -22.54 21.35
C ILE A 355 -7.54 -21.45 21.38
N THR A 356 -6.27 -21.84 21.50
CA THR A 356 -5.13 -20.92 21.46
C THR A 356 -4.44 -21.08 20.12
N THR A 357 -4.43 -20.03 19.31
CA THR A 357 -3.77 -19.98 17.99
C THR A 357 -2.46 -19.21 18.07
N THR A 358 -1.45 -19.68 17.34
CA THR A 358 -0.16 -18.99 17.17
C THR A 358 0.01 -18.56 15.71
N GLY A 359 0.41 -17.32 15.48
CA GLY A 359 0.56 -16.75 14.14
C GLY A 359 -0.76 -16.52 13.39
N VAL A 360 -0.63 -16.08 12.14
CA VAL A 360 -1.70 -15.72 11.21
C VAL A 360 -1.33 -16.20 9.81
N GLY A 361 -2.04 -17.17 9.27
CA GLY A 361 -1.71 -17.84 7.99
C GLY A 361 -1.31 -19.30 8.15
N ASP A 362 -1.03 -19.96 7.03
CA ASP A 362 -0.78 -21.41 6.95
C ASP A 362 0.69 -21.83 7.17
N GLY A 363 1.59 -20.86 7.35
CA GLY A 363 3.01 -21.03 7.62
C GLY A 363 3.91 -21.01 6.38
N PHE A 364 3.39 -20.93 5.15
CA PHE A 364 4.20 -21.08 3.94
C PHE A 364 4.57 -19.76 3.25
N GLY A 365 5.71 -19.77 2.55
CA GLY A 365 6.15 -18.72 1.64
C GLY A 365 6.51 -17.41 2.35
N VAL A 366 6.12 -16.26 1.81
CA VAL A 366 6.55 -14.96 2.37
C VAL A 366 5.94 -14.72 3.75
N GLY A 367 6.80 -14.62 4.78
CA GLY A 367 6.43 -14.15 6.11
C GLY A 367 6.27 -12.63 6.10
N VAL A 368 5.05 -12.10 5.94
CA VAL A 368 4.77 -10.67 5.68
C VAL A 368 5.33 -9.77 6.77
N TYR A 369 5.18 -10.13 8.05
CA TYR A 369 5.74 -9.35 9.16
C TYR A 369 7.28 -9.28 9.10
N THR A 370 7.94 -10.39 8.78
CA THR A 370 9.39 -10.40 8.59
C THR A 370 9.79 -9.61 7.33
N ALA A 371 9.05 -9.74 6.24
CA ALA A 371 9.28 -8.98 5.00
C ALA A 371 9.12 -7.46 5.21
N GLN A 372 8.15 -7.03 6.01
CA GLN A 372 8.01 -5.64 6.45
C GLN A 372 9.28 -5.16 7.17
N ASN A 373 9.78 -5.94 8.14
CA ASN A 373 11.02 -5.63 8.85
C ASN A 373 12.25 -5.57 7.92
N MET A 374 12.31 -6.44 6.91
CA MET A 374 13.36 -6.43 5.90
C MET A 374 13.31 -5.14 5.07
N ALA A 375 12.11 -4.76 4.59
CA ALA A 375 11.90 -3.54 3.84
C ALA A 375 12.25 -2.28 4.67
N GLU A 376 11.89 -2.25 5.95
CA GLU A 376 12.30 -1.19 6.88
C GLU A 376 13.82 -1.12 7.07
N GLY A 377 14.49 -2.26 6.96
CA GLY A 377 15.95 -2.38 6.94
C GLY A 377 16.61 -2.02 5.60
N GLY A 378 15.82 -1.68 4.57
CA GLY A 378 16.30 -1.29 3.24
C GLY A 378 16.40 -2.42 2.22
N ALA A 379 15.86 -3.61 2.52
CA ALA A 379 15.76 -4.69 1.54
C ALA A 379 14.80 -4.32 0.39
N THR A 380 15.15 -4.71 -0.83
CA THR A 380 14.29 -4.53 -2.01
C THR A 380 13.22 -5.62 -2.09
N TYR A 381 12.20 -5.44 -2.94
CA TYR A 381 11.21 -6.47 -3.21
C TYR A 381 11.85 -7.78 -3.71
N GLU A 382 12.93 -7.69 -4.48
CA GLU A 382 13.66 -8.88 -4.96
C GLU A 382 14.34 -9.62 -3.80
N ASP A 383 14.98 -8.90 -2.87
CA ASP A 383 15.62 -9.50 -1.70
C ASP A 383 14.58 -10.22 -0.84
N ILE A 384 13.41 -9.60 -0.64
CA ILE A 384 12.28 -10.19 0.07
C ILE A 384 11.85 -11.49 -0.62
N LEU A 385 11.52 -11.43 -1.91
CA LEU A 385 11.00 -12.58 -2.65
C LEU A 385 12.03 -13.72 -2.71
N LYS A 386 13.30 -13.43 -2.98
CA LYS A 386 14.39 -14.43 -3.06
C LYS A 386 14.77 -15.03 -1.69
N THR A 387 14.43 -14.37 -0.58
CA THR A 387 14.61 -14.92 0.76
C THR A 387 13.64 -16.07 1.02
N PHE A 388 12.38 -15.91 0.64
CA PHE A 388 11.31 -16.89 0.91
C PHE A 388 11.08 -17.88 -0.23
N TYR A 389 11.46 -17.50 -1.45
CA TYR A 389 11.34 -18.33 -2.64
C TYR A 389 12.72 -18.63 -3.24
N SER A 390 13.13 -19.89 -3.22
CA SER A 390 14.42 -20.34 -3.76
C SER A 390 14.29 -20.87 -5.19
N GLY A 391 15.36 -20.69 -5.98
CA GLY A 391 15.43 -21.18 -7.35
C GLY A 391 14.45 -20.50 -8.32
N VAL A 392 13.92 -19.34 -7.94
CA VAL A 392 12.94 -18.61 -8.75
C VAL A 392 13.57 -17.52 -9.62
N SER A 393 12.90 -17.23 -10.73
CA SER A 393 13.15 -16.08 -11.59
C SER A 393 12.03 -15.06 -11.41
N ILE A 394 12.40 -13.79 -11.27
CA ILE A 394 11.46 -12.66 -11.19
C ILE A 394 11.64 -11.84 -12.46
N GLY A 395 10.56 -11.63 -13.22
CA GLY A 395 10.61 -10.92 -14.50
C GLY A 395 9.23 -10.70 -15.11
N ALA A 396 9.18 -9.81 -16.10
CA ALA A 396 7.98 -9.49 -16.88
C ALA A 396 7.82 -10.40 -18.10
#